data_AF-A0A7C1S6U7-F1
#
_entry.id   AF-A0A7C1S6U7-F1
#
_cell.length_a   1.000
_cell.length_b   1.000
_cell.length_c   1.000
_cell.angle_alpha   90.00
_cell.angle_beta   90.00
_cell.angle_gamma   90.00
#
_symmetry.space_group_name_H-M   'P 1'
#
loop_
_entity.id
_entity.type
_entity.pdbx_description
1 polymer ?
#
loop_
_entity_poly.entity_id
_entity_poly.type
_entity_poly.pdbx_seq_one_letter_code
_entity_poly.pdbx_strand_id
1 'polypeptide(L)'
;MKKLQDTMFRTCVFAIGIAWVSVLAVHAQVVTNNGGIITLAPRAVLHINGTYTSIANGTMTAADSARLTVTGSLHIASGRVALDGRSVAIVDSNVTTGGIPCTVAYGFLERRGTGTLTVKGMLVSEGSVTCSGAIYVWRDFLNRGSLTNSGLIEVGQP
;
A
#
# COMPACT_ATOMS: atom_id res chain seq x y z
N MET A 1 -8.97 -3.90 57.82
CA MET A 1 -9.19 -4.86 56.71
C MET A 1 -10.05 -4.28 55.58
N LYS A 2 -11.25 -3.74 55.83
CA LYS A 2 -12.12 -3.15 54.77
C LYS A 2 -11.45 -2.08 53.89
N LYS A 3 -10.71 -1.12 54.47
CA LYS A 3 -10.01 -0.07 53.70
C LYS A 3 -8.94 -0.61 52.73
N LEU A 4 -8.26 -1.70 53.09
CA LEU A 4 -7.24 -2.32 52.25
C LEU A 4 -7.89 -3.02 51.05
N GLN A 5 -9.03 -3.67 51.29
CA GLN A 5 -9.82 -4.39 50.29
C GLN A 5 -10.40 -3.44 49.23
N ASP A 6 -10.93 -2.28 49.65
CA ASP A 6 -11.41 -1.24 48.72
C ASP A 6 -10.30 -0.62 47.88
N THR A 7 -9.10 -0.47 48.45
CA THR A 7 -7.95 0.10 47.75
C THR A 7 -7.43 -0.88 46.70
N MET A 8 -7.33 -2.17 47.05
CA MET A 8 -6.93 -3.22 46.11
C MET A 8 -7.96 -3.39 44.98
N PHE A 9 -9.25 -3.34 45.28
CA PHE A 9 -10.31 -3.42 44.28
C PHE A 9 -10.23 -2.26 43.27
N ARG A 10 -10.06 -1.03 43.74
CA ARG A 10 -9.91 0.16 42.87
C ARG A 10 -8.68 0.07 41.99
N THR A 11 -7.55 -0.38 42.52
CA THR A 11 -6.31 -0.55 41.75
C THR A 11 -6.45 -1.65 40.68
N CYS A 12 -7.11 -2.76 40.99
CA CYS A 12 -7.39 -3.82 40.01
C CYS A 12 -8.32 -3.34 38.88
N VAL A 13 -9.40 -2.62 39.22
CA VAL A 13 -10.32 -2.06 38.20
C VAL A 13 -9.59 -1.04 37.31
N PHE A 14 -8.73 -0.21 37.88
CA PHE A 14 -7.94 0.76 37.12
C PHE A 14 -6.90 0.08 36.21
N ALA A 15 -6.22 -0.96 36.71
CA ALA A 15 -5.26 -1.74 35.93
C ALA A 15 -5.93 -2.50 34.77
N ILE A 16 -7.13 -3.06 35.00
CA ILE A 16 -7.92 -3.70 33.94
C ILE A 16 -8.40 -2.65 32.93
N GLY A 17 -8.82 -1.47 33.38
CA GLY A 17 -9.21 -0.36 32.51
C GLY A 17 -8.07 0.10 31.60
N ILE A 18 -6.86 0.26 32.14
CA ILE A 18 -5.67 0.64 31.35
C ILE A 18 -5.25 -0.48 30.39
N ALA A 19 -5.30 -1.74 30.83
CA ALA A 19 -5.02 -2.88 29.97
C ALA A 19 -5.99 -2.92 28.77
N TRP A 20 -7.28 -2.66 28.97
CA TRP A 20 -8.28 -2.59 27.90
C TRP A 20 -8.06 -1.43 26.92
N VAL A 21 -7.67 -0.24 27.41
CA VAL A 21 -7.37 0.91 26.53
C VAL A 21 -6.08 0.69 25.74
N SER A 22 -5.14 -0.10 26.26
CA SER A 22 -3.90 -0.46 25.55
C SER A 22 -4.06 -1.51 24.44
N VAL A 23 -5.23 -2.13 24.29
CA VAL A 23 -5.55 -3.07 23.18
C VAL A 23 -6.36 -2.40 22.06
N LEU A 24 -6.50 -1.08 22.06
CA LEU A 24 -6.99 -0.38 20.88
C LEU A 24 -5.94 -0.49 19.78
N ALA A 25 -6.00 -1.59 19.04
CA ALA A 25 -5.27 -1.75 17.79
C ALA A 25 -5.53 -0.49 16.97
N VAL A 26 -4.46 0.25 16.65
CA VAL A 26 -4.50 1.25 15.60
C VAL A 26 -4.82 0.46 14.34
N HIS A 27 -6.10 0.43 13.98
CA HIS A 27 -6.54 -0.27 12.78
C HIS A 27 -5.89 0.48 11.62
N ALA A 28 -4.87 -0.12 11.01
CA ALA A 28 -4.33 0.38 9.76
C ALA A 28 -5.50 0.50 8.79
N GLN A 29 -5.73 1.68 8.23
CA GLN A 29 -6.84 1.90 7.32
C GLN A 29 -6.64 1.01 6.10
N VAL A 30 -7.63 0.17 5.77
CA VAL A 30 -7.58 -0.66 4.56
C VAL A 30 -8.58 -0.12 3.55
N VAL A 31 -8.09 0.24 2.37
CA VAL A 31 -8.93 0.59 1.21
C VAL A 31 -8.85 -0.57 0.22
N THR A 32 -9.96 -1.28 0.05
CA THR A 32 -10.04 -2.40 -0.89
C THR A 32 -10.85 -2.01 -2.11
N ASN A 33 -10.21 -2.01 -3.28
CA ASN A 33 -10.88 -1.94 -4.56
C ASN A 33 -11.18 -3.36 -5.06
N ASN A 34 -12.44 -3.78 -4.96
CA ASN A 34 -12.91 -5.11 -5.34
C ASN A 34 -13.68 -5.05 -6.66
N GLY A 35 -12.96 -5.05 -7.78
CA GLY A 35 -13.54 -4.97 -9.13
C GLY A 35 -14.06 -3.59 -9.56
N GLY A 36 -13.85 -2.55 -8.75
CA GLY A 36 -14.23 -1.18 -9.07
C GLY A 36 -13.20 -0.43 -9.92
N ILE A 37 -13.58 0.77 -10.36
CA ILE A 37 -12.72 1.72 -11.07
C ILE A 37 -12.50 2.94 -10.18
N ILE A 38 -11.25 3.23 -9.86
CA ILE A 38 -10.83 4.44 -9.14
C ILE A 38 -9.98 5.26 -10.09
N THR A 39 -10.39 6.51 -10.36
CA THR A 39 -9.63 7.42 -11.22
C THR A 39 -9.30 8.69 -10.46
N LEU A 40 -8.01 8.97 -10.32
CA LEU A 40 -7.54 10.28 -9.87
C LEU A 40 -7.42 11.16 -11.10
N ALA A 41 -8.28 12.18 -11.17
CA ALA A 41 -8.20 13.18 -12.22
C ALA A 41 -6.83 13.89 -12.20
N PRO A 42 -6.43 14.56 -13.30
CA PRO A 42 -5.19 15.29 -13.33
C PRO A 42 -5.07 16.25 -12.15
N ARG A 43 -3.92 16.26 -11.47
CA ARG A 43 -3.63 17.08 -10.28
C ARG A 43 -4.47 16.76 -9.03
N ALA A 44 -5.29 15.71 -9.06
CA ALA A 44 -5.98 15.24 -7.86
C ALA A 44 -4.99 14.63 -6.87
N VAL A 45 -5.34 14.66 -5.60
CA VAL A 45 -4.55 14.05 -4.52
C VAL A 45 -5.41 13.00 -3.83
N LEU A 46 -4.87 11.78 -3.72
CA LEU A 46 -5.42 10.72 -2.88
C LEU A 46 -4.38 10.31 -1.84
N HIS A 47 -4.77 10.40 -0.58
CA HIS A 47 -3.98 9.92 0.55
C HIS A 47 -4.72 8.77 1.21
N ILE A 48 -4.06 7.63 1.34
CA ILE A 48 -4.57 6.44 2.01
C ILE A 48 -3.70 6.20 3.24
N ASN A 49 -4.30 6.35 4.43
CA ASN A 49 -3.57 6.21 5.69
C ASN A 49 -3.52 4.74 6.16
N GLY A 50 -2.90 3.90 5.34
CA GLY A 50 -2.75 2.47 5.60
C GLY A 50 -2.59 1.71 4.29
N THR A 51 -3.20 0.54 4.18
CA THR A 51 -3.01 -0.36 3.04
C THR A 51 -4.05 -0.13 1.96
N TYR A 52 -3.61 0.04 0.72
CA TYR A 52 -4.49 -0.08 -0.45
C TYR A 52 -4.39 -1.49 -1.01
N THR A 53 -5.53 -2.11 -1.31
CA THR A 53 -5.61 -3.45 -1.90
C THR A 53 -6.47 -3.45 -3.15
N SER A 54 -5.96 -3.95 -4.27
CA SER A 54 -6.70 -4.15 -5.52
C SER A 54 -6.91 -5.63 -5.79
N ILE A 55 -8.18 -6.07 -5.82
CA ILE A 55 -8.59 -7.45 -6.10
C ILE A 55 -9.71 -7.50 -7.15
N ALA A 56 -9.99 -8.70 -7.65
CA ALA A 56 -11.09 -8.99 -8.56
C ALA A 56 -11.11 -8.06 -9.79
N ASN A 57 -9.93 -7.80 -10.37
CA ASN A 57 -9.75 -6.87 -11.50
C ASN A 57 -10.08 -5.40 -11.17
N GLY A 58 -10.07 -5.00 -9.90
CA GLY A 58 -10.18 -3.60 -9.49
C GLY A 58 -9.05 -2.77 -10.09
N THR A 59 -9.40 -1.64 -10.71
CA THR A 59 -8.46 -0.74 -11.38
C THR A 59 -8.34 0.58 -10.65
N MET A 60 -7.11 1.05 -10.45
CA MET A 60 -6.81 2.41 -10.02
C MET A 60 -5.91 3.08 -11.05
N THR A 61 -6.29 4.27 -11.49
CA THR A 61 -5.49 5.09 -12.41
C THR A 61 -5.22 6.46 -11.78
N ALA A 62 -3.94 6.81 -11.65
CA ALA A 62 -3.52 8.17 -11.36
C ALA A 62 -3.18 8.91 -12.65
N ALA A 63 -4.05 9.82 -13.09
CA ALA A 63 -3.86 10.57 -14.32
C ALA A 63 -2.74 11.63 -14.19
N ASP A 64 -2.36 12.25 -15.30
CA ASP A 64 -1.24 13.19 -15.38
C ASP A 64 -1.17 14.17 -14.19
N SER A 65 0.01 14.27 -13.58
CA SER A 65 0.26 15.15 -12.43
C SER A 65 -0.57 14.88 -11.17
N ALA A 66 -1.36 13.79 -11.11
CA ALA A 66 -2.04 13.36 -9.89
C ALA A 66 -1.03 12.85 -8.85
N ARG A 67 -1.41 12.90 -7.57
CA ARG A 67 -0.58 12.43 -6.45
C ARG A 67 -1.30 11.33 -5.67
N LEU A 68 -0.65 10.18 -5.54
CA LEU A 68 -1.07 9.07 -4.69
C LEU A 68 -0.09 8.91 -3.54
N THR A 69 -0.57 8.89 -2.32
CA THR A 69 0.23 8.56 -1.13
C THR A 69 -0.44 7.42 -0.37
N VAL A 70 0.32 6.36 -0.12
CA VAL A 70 -0.09 5.20 0.67
C VAL A 70 0.90 5.05 1.81
N THR A 71 0.49 5.36 3.05
CA THR A 71 1.39 5.29 4.22
C THR A 71 1.65 3.86 4.68
N GLY A 72 0.77 2.93 4.33
CA GLY A 72 0.98 1.50 4.51
C GLY A 72 1.51 0.83 3.25
N SER A 73 0.97 -0.37 2.95
CA SER A 73 1.39 -1.15 1.79
C SER A 73 0.42 -1.00 0.61
N LEU A 74 0.94 -1.16 -0.59
CA LEU A 74 0.17 -1.26 -1.81
C LEU A 74 0.14 -2.73 -2.25
N HIS A 75 -1.01 -3.38 -2.15
CA HIS A 75 -1.21 -4.77 -2.56
C HIS A 75 -2.08 -4.84 -3.82
N ILE A 76 -1.56 -5.45 -4.87
CA ILE A 76 -2.26 -5.61 -6.14
C ILE A 76 -2.35 -7.12 -6.39
N ALA A 77 -3.36 -7.80 -5.84
CA ALA A 77 -3.43 -9.26 -5.93
C ALA A 77 -3.86 -9.72 -7.33
N SER A 78 -5.02 -9.23 -7.77
CA SER A 78 -5.64 -9.52 -9.07
C SER A 78 -6.22 -8.27 -9.73
N GLY A 79 -5.80 -7.09 -9.27
CA GLY A 79 -6.21 -5.81 -9.84
C GLY A 79 -5.11 -5.15 -10.67
N ARG A 80 -5.31 -3.87 -10.99
CA ARG A 80 -4.33 -3.03 -11.69
C ARG A 80 -4.18 -1.67 -11.00
N VAL A 81 -2.95 -1.20 -10.90
CA VAL A 81 -2.63 0.19 -10.56
C VAL A 81 -1.78 0.78 -11.66
N ALA A 82 -2.32 1.77 -12.34
CA ALA A 82 -1.66 2.52 -13.40
C ALA A 82 -1.38 3.94 -12.93
N LEU A 83 -0.15 4.38 -13.15
CA LEU A 83 0.31 5.73 -12.90
C LEU A 83 0.67 6.31 -14.27
N ASP A 84 0.04 7.40 -14.69
CA ASP A 84 0.20 7.96 -16.04
C ASP A 84 0.86 9.35 -16.02
N GLY A 85 1.46 9.74 -17.16
CA GLY A 85 2.05 11.05 -17.37
C GLY A 85 3.07 11.43 -16.28
N ARG A 86 2.90 12.61 -15.69
CA ARG A 86 3.69 13.17 -14.59
C ARG A 86 3.16 12.84 -13.20
N SER A 87 2.27 11.85 -13.06
CA SER A 87 1.76 11.46 -11.75
C SER A 87 2.88 11.02 -10.81
N VAL A 88 2.67 11.23 -9.51
CA VAL A 88 3.61 10.87 -8.44
C VAL A 88 2.92 9.93 -7.47
N ALA A 89 3.50 8.77 -7.23
CA ALA A 89 3.05 7.82 -6.23
C ALA A 89 4.13 7.59 -5.18
N ILE A 90 3.74 7.58 -3.91
CA ILE A 90 4.63 7.26 -2.78
C ILE A 90 3.97 6.18 -1.94
N VAL A 91 4.69 5.08 -1.72
CA VAL A 91 4.29 3.99 -0.85
C VAL A 91 5.35 3.86 0.24
N ASP A 92 4.95 4.09 1.49
CA ASP A 92 5.89 4.14 2.61
C ASP A 92 6.30 2.75 3.11
N SER A 93 5.47 1.74 2.89
CA SER A 93 5.82 0.34 3.17
C SER A 93 6.10 -0.41 1.87
N ASN A 94 5.50 -1.58 1.66
CA ASN A 94 5.83 -2.44 0.54
C ASN A 94 4.83 -2.28 -0.60
N VAL A 95 5.31 -2.48 -1.83
CA VAL A 95 4.45 -2.75 -2.97
C VAL A 95 4.53 -4.23 -3.29
N THR A 96 3.38 -4.86 -3.43
CA THR A 96 3.29 -6.28 -3.80
C THR A 96 2.32 -6.43 -4.97
N THR A 97 2.72 -7.15 -6.01
CA THR A 97 1.85 -7.50 -7.14
C THR A 97 1.75 -9.00 -7.27
N GLY A 98 0.55 -9.55 -7.39
CA GLY A 98 0.33 -10.99 -7.25
C GLY A 98 0.46 -11.46 -5.79
N GLY A 99 0.33 -12.77 -5.61
CA GLY A 99 0.42 -13.43 -4.30
C GLY A 99 -0.92 -13.52 -3.56
N ILE A 100 -1.22 -14.74 -3.07
CA ILE A 100 -2.44 -15.19 -2.36
C ILE A 100 -3.57 -15.58 -3.34
N PRO A 101 -4.06 -16.85 -3.28
CA PRO A 101 -4.13 -17.74 -4.43
C PRO A 101 -5.07 -17.20 -5.51
N CYS A 102 -4.49 -16.60 -6.54
CA CYS A 102 -5.21 -16.30 -7.77
C CYS A 102 -4.76 -17.29 -8.83
N THR A 103 -5.53 -18.36 -8.99
CA THR A 103 -5.31 -19.41 -10.00
C THR A 103 -5.47 -18.88 -11.43
N VAL A 104 -5.97 -17.65 -11.62
CA VAL A 104 -6.39 -17.12 -12.94
C VAL A 104 -6.11 -15.62 -13.15
N ALA A 105 -5.63 -14.87 -12.15
CA ALA A 105 -5.46 -13.42 -12.26
C ALA A 105 -4.17 -12.93 -11.57
N TYR A 106 -3.35 -12.18 -12.30
CA TYR A 106 -2.12 -11.57 -11.78
C TYR A 106 -2.36 -10.11 -11.44
N GLY A 107 -1.63 -9.57 -10.46
CA GLY A 107 -1.61 -8.14 -10.19
C GLY A 107 -0.78 -7.38 -11.23
N PHE A 108 -1.27 -6.21 -11.64
CA PHE A 108 -0.57 -5.36 -12.62
C PHE A 108 -0.19 -4.01 -12.01
N LEU A 109 1.10 -3.70 -12.01
CA LEU A 109 1.63 -2.38 -11.70
C LEU A 109 2.19 -1.74 -12.96
N GLU A 110 1.69 -0.56 -13.32
CA GLU A 110 2.08 0.13 -14.54
C GLU A 110 2.52 1.56 -14.21
N ARG A 111 3.79 1.88 -14.45
CA ARG A 111 4.34 3.23 -14.40
C ARG A 111 4.57 3.74 -15.83
N ARG A 112 3.69 4.63 -16.29
CA ARG A 112 3.68 5.21 -17.63
C ARG A 112 4.01 6.70 -17.63
N GLY A 113 4.90 7.13 -18.53
CA GLY A 113 5.32 8.53 -18.62
C GLY A 113 6.37 8.95 -17.58
N THR A 114 6.62 10.24 -17.44
CA THR A 114 7.86 10.78 -16.82
C THR A 114 7.80 11.06 -15.31
N GLY A 115 6.63 11.01 -14.68
CA GLY A 115 6.52 11.05 -13.22
C GLY A 115 7.14 9.82 -12.51
N THR A 116 6.95 9.72 -11.20
CA THR A 116 7.72 8.79 -10.36
C THR A 116 6.82 7.89 -9.49
N LEU A 117 7.26 6.66 -9.26
CA LEU A 117 6.78 5.82 -8.16
C LEU A 117 7.93 5.62 -7.18
N THR A 118 7.74 6.01 -5.92
CA THR A 118 8.69 5.74 -4.84
C THR A 118 8.12 4.70 -3.90
N VAL A 119 8.87 3.62 -3.69
CA VAL A 119 8.58 2.54 -2.75
C VAL A 119 9.65 2.56 -1.68
N LYS A 120 9.30 3.03 -0.48
CA LYS A 120 10.26 3.11 0.63
C LYS A 120 10.56 1.75 1.27
N GLY A 121 9.67 0.78 1.08
CA GLY A 121 9.89 -0.60 1.46
C GLY A 121 10.45 -1.43 0.32
N MET A 122 9.95 -2.67 0.21
CA MET A 122 10.29 -3.60 -0.85
C MET A 122 9.24 -3.54 -1.96
N LEU A 123 9.68 -3.77 -3.19
CA LEU A 123 8.80 -4.09 -4.32
C LEU A 123 8.90 -5.60 -4.57
N VAL A 124 7.81 -6.35 -4.37
CA VAL A 124 7.76 -7.79 -4.68
C VAL A 124 6.73 -8.01 -5.77
N SER A 125 7.15 -8.61 -6.89
CA SER A 125 6.29 -8.85 -8.03
C SER A 125 6.21 -10.34 -8.35
N GLU A 126 5.05 -10.95 -8.13
CA GLU A 126 4.65 -12.25 -8.67
C GLU A 126 3.70 -12.10 -9.87
N GLY A 127 3.31 -10.86 -10.19
CA GLY A 127 2.42 -10.49 -11.29
C GLY A 127 3.16 -9.83 -12.45
N SER A 128 2.66 -8.70 -12.92
CA SER A 128 3.33 -7.92 -13.97
C SER A 128 3.67 -6.52 -13.48
N VAL A 129 4.92 -6.13 -13.69
CA VAL A 129 5.40 -4.76 -13.51
C VAL A 129 5.82 -4.22 -14.87
N THR A 130 5.21 -3.12 -15.30
CA THR A 130 5.60 -2.38 -16.50
C THR A 130 6.07 -0.98 -16.11
N CYS A 131 7.29 -0.62 -16.49
CA CYS A 131 7.84 0.71 -16.26
C CYS A 131 8.32 1.34 -17.58
N SER A 132 7.86 2.56 -17.85
CA SER A 132 8.40 3.44 -18.90
C SER A 132 8.80 4.82 -18.34
N GLY A 133 8.70 4.99 -17.01
CA GLY A 133 9.06 6.19 -16.25
C GLY A 133 10.20 5.91 -15.29
N ALA A 134 10.07 6.38 -14.05
CA ALA A 134 10.99 6.03 -12.98
C ALA A 134 10.25 5.33 -11.82
N ILE A 135 10.81 4.20 -11.37
CA ILE A 135 10.47 3.54 -10.11
C ILE A 135 11.72 3.57 -9.23
N TYR A 136 11.58 4.11 -8.02
CA TYR A 136 12.61 4.11 -7.00
C TYR A 136 12.20 3.17 -5.88
N VAL A 137 13.03 2.17 -5.59
CA VAL A 137 12.81 1.20 -4.51
C VAL A 137 13.94 1.34 -3.50
N TRP A 138 13.60 1.59 -2.24
CA TRP A 138 14.63 1.90 -1.24
C TRP A 138 15.30 0.65 -0.67
N ARG A 139 14.52 -0.43 -0.52
CA ARG A 139 15.04 -1.73 -0.06
C ARG A 139 15.21 -2.65 -1.27
N ASP A 140 14.57 -3.81 -1.23
CA ASP A 140 14.73 -4.85 -2.23
C ASP A 140 13.69 -4.74 -3.35
N PHE A 141 14.12 -5.04 -4.58
CA PHE A 141 13.23 -5.35 -5.68
C PHE A 141 13.35 -6.83 -6.04
N LEU A 142 12.29 -7.60 -5.78
CA LEU A 142 12.18 -9.02 -6.11
C LEU A 142 11.11 -9.22 -7.17
N ASN A 143 11.50 -9.57 -8.39
CA ASN A 143 10.55 -9.95 -9.45
C ASN A 143 10.59 -11.46 -9.71
N ARG A 144 9.47 -12.12 -9.42
CA ARG A 144 9.12 -13.53 -9.73
C ARG A 144 8.07 -13.65 -10.83
N GLY A 145 7.49 -12.55 -11.28
CA GLY A 145 6.55 -12.49 -12.40
C GLY A 145 7.19 -11.89 -13.67
N SER A 146 6.40 -11.18 -14.46
CA SER A 146 6.87 -10.50 -15.68
C SER A 146 7.27 -9.06 -15.41
N LEU A 147 8.48 -8.68 -15.83
CA LEU A 147 8.97 -7.31 -15.80
C LEU A 147 9.20 -6.81 -17.22
N THR A 148 8.64 -5.66 -17.57
CA THR A 148 8.99 -4.90 -18.76
C THR A 148 9.43 -3.51 -18.33
N ASN A 149 10.66 -3.14 -18.64
CA ASN A 149 11.20 -1.82 -18.31
C ASN A 149 11.82 -1.17 -19.56
N SER A 150 11.31 0.00 -19.93
CA SER A 150 11.91 0.92 -20.91
C SER A 150 12.31 2.26 -20.29
N GLY A 151 12.13 2.42 -18.97
CA GLY A 151 12.54 3.59 -18.19
C GLY A 151 13.62 3.23 -17.17
N LEU A 152 13.58 3.89 -16.01
CA LEU A 152 14.48 3.67 -14.89
C LEU A 152 13.79 2.84 -13.80
N ILE A 153 14.50 1.84 -13.30
CA ILE A 153 14.22 1.23 -12.00
C ILE A 153 15.53 1.32 -11.21
N GLU A 154 15.49 2.04 -10.09
CA GLU A 154 16.64 2.19 -9.20
C GLU A 154 16.31 1.56 -7.85
N VAL A 155 17.25 0.79 -7.32
CA VAL A 155 17.09 -0.01 -6.10
C VAL A 155 18.22 0.36 -5.13
N GLY A 156 17.90 0.55 -3.85
CA GLY A 156 18.87 0.92 -2.82
C GLY A 156 18.97 2.43 -2.56
N GLN A 157 17.92 3.20 -2.85
CA GLN A 157 17.84 4.61 -2.44
C GLN A 157 17.49 4.76 -0.94
N PRO A 158 17.98 5.79 -0.24
CA PRO A 158 17.73 6.00 1.19
C PRO A 158 16.32 6.49 1.51
#